data_AF-A0A536BU75-F1
#
_entry.id   AF-A0A536BU75-F1
#
_cell.length_a   1.000
_cell.length_b   1.000
_cell.length_c   1.000
_cell.angle_alpha   90.00
_cell.angle_beta   90.00
_cell.angle_gamma   90.00
#
_symmetry.space_group_name_H-M   'P 1'
#
loop_
_entity.id
_entity.type
_entity.pdbx_description
1 polymer ?
#
loop_
_entity_poly.entity_id
_entity_poly.type
_entity_poly.pdbx_seq_one_letter_code
_entity_poly.pdbx_strand_id
1 'polypeptide(L)'
;MIVDYARIGGRVPPPDNEGLQVADDGSFRMWRSIAPAVGRFAGKLSPAELSQLKKEAQMAVAAGDVSRPPTMDGSAERFQLDGAIATMGNNDEIEGAWGELTRHVRKLLEQLVSMPQAAVGLEVGDDGRSARLVHLGNKPITVDLSDLSVRAVLWGRGFQKVGDWSTPVNPNPAQAEADDSWNVPLPFDHGLKTGKNKVLHVYVTFAVSENGQRADVRAEHTPPVPA
;
A
#
# COMPACT_ATOMS: atom_id res chain seq x y z
N MET A 1 -1.44 -9.38 -21.80
CA MET A 1 -1.43 -8.97 -20.38
C MET A 1 -1.62 -10.25 -19.58
N ILE A 2 -0.81 -10.49 -18.55
CA ILE A 2 -0.79 -11.76 -17.82
C ILE A 2 -1.75 -11.70 -16.64
N VAL A 3 -1.65 -10.65 -15.83
CA VAL A 3 -2.46 -10.43 -14.63
C VAL A 3 -2.87 -8.98 -14.59
N ASP A 4 -4.16 -8.72 -14.34
CA ASP A 4 -4.67 -7.47 -13.82
C ASP A 4 -5.37 -7.75 -12.50
N TYR A 5 -4.80 -7.28 -11.40
CA TYR A 5 -5.27 -7.45 -10.04
C TYR A 5 -5.70 -6.10 -9.47
N ALA A 6 -6.81 -6.11 -8.74
CA ALA A 6 -7.26 -4.96 -7.97
C ALA A 6 -7.84 -5.41 -6.62
N ARG A 7 -7.41 -4.76 -5.54
CA ARG A 7 -8.12 -4.69 -4.26
C ARG A 7 -8.80 -3.33 -4.15
N ILE A 8 -10.07 -3.33 -3.81
CA ILE A 8 -10.86 -2.11 -3.65
C ILE A 8 -11.71 -2.16 -2.37
N GLY A 9 -11.90 -1.01 -1.75
CA GLY A 9 -12.81 -0.83 -0.63
C GLY A 9 -12.10 -0.79 0.72
N GLY A 10 -12.63 -1.52 1.71
CA GLY A 10 -12.19 -1.40 3.10
C GLY A 10 -12.99 -0.36 3.89
N ARG A 11 -13.16 -0.62 5.18
CA ARG A 11 -14.09 0.13 6.04
C ARG A 11 -13.55 1.45 6.56
N VAL A 12 -12.24 1.57 6.72
CA VAL A 12 -11.60 2.72 7.37
C VAL A 12 -10.95 3.60 6.31
N PRO A 13 -11.40 4.85 6.10
CA PRO A 13 -10.74 5.77 5.19
C PRO A 13 -9.24 5.94 5.48
N PRO A 14 -8.41 6.11 4.45
CA PRO A 14 -8.76 6.05 3.03
C PRO A 14 -9.10 4.62 2.58
N PRO A 15 -9.80 4.42 1.44
CA PRO A 15 -10.03 3.08 0.92
C PRO A 15 -8.70 2.37 0.67
N ASP A 16 -8.66 1.07 0.99
CA ASP A 16 -7.57 0.13 0.76
C ASP A 16 -7.57 -0.33 -0.71
N ASN A 17 -7.20 0.62 -1.57
CA ASN A 17 -7.09 0.45 -3.00
C ASN A 17 -5.67 0.06 -3.37
N GLU A 18 -5.53 -1.10 -3.98
CA GLU A 18 -4.26 -1.64 -4.45
C GLU A 18 -4.47 -2.24 -5.84
N GLY A 19 -3.55 -2.04 -6.77
CA GLY A 19 -3.69 -2.56 -8.12
C GLY A 19 -2.35 -3.01 -8.67
N LEU A 20 -2.34 -4.07 -9.46
CA LEU A 20 -1.16 -4.58 -10.15
C LEU A 20 -1.53 -5.05 -11.56
N GLN A 21 -0.85 -4.50 -12.55
CA GLN A 21 -0.92 -4.98 -13.93
C GLN A 21 0.45 -5.50 -14.34
N VAL A 22 0.50 -6.71 -14.91
CA VAL A 22 1.71 -7.32 -15.45
C VAL A 22 1.49 -7.65 -16.94
N ALA A 23 2.32 -7.06 -17.80
CA ALA A 23 2.30 -7.28 -19.23
C ALA A 23 3.05 -8.56 -19.64
N ASP A 24 2.86 -9.01 -20.89
CA ASP A 24 3.42 -10.27 -21.38
C ASP A 24 4.95 -10.27 -21.46
N ASP A 25 5.54 -9.09 -21.57
CA ASP A 25 6.98 -8.88 -21.56
C ASP A 25 7.56 -8.75 -20.13
N GLY A 26 6.72 -8.84 -19.10
CA GLY A 26 7.07 -8.70 -17.69
C GLY A 26 7.14 -7.28 -17.16
N SER A 27 6.83 -6.27 -17.97
CA SER A 27 6.66 -4.90 -17.47
C SER A 27 5.45 -4.86 -16.54
N PHE A 28 5.58 -4.19 -15.38
CA PHE A 28 4.48 -4.05 -14.43
C PHE A 28 4.18 -2.59 -14.08
N ARG A 29 2.95 -2.33 -13.68
CA ARG A 29 2.49 -1.09 -13.05
C ARG A 29 1.69 -1.45 -11.81
N MET A 30 1.95 -0.76 -10.70
CA MET A 30 1.29 -1.01 -9.43
C MET A 30 0.89 0.31 -8.77
N TRP A 31 -0.24 0.29 -8.07
CA TRP A 31 -0.73 1.39 -7.23
C TRP A 31 -1.00 0.87 -5.81
N ARG A 32 -0.64 1.65 -4.78
CA ARG A 32 -1.02 1.39 -3.38
C ARG A 32 -1.53 2.67 -2.71
N SER A 33 -2.70 2.63 -2.09
CA SER A 33 -3.21 3.73 -1.27
C SER A 33 -2.84 3.60 0.21
N ILE A 34 -2.55 2.40 0.72
CA ILE A 34 -2.18 2.16 2.12
C ILE A 34 -0.95 1.26 2.17
N ALA A 35 0.19 1.81 2.60
CA ALA A 35 1.48 1.10 2.66
C ALA A 35 2.56 1.99 3.32
N PRO A 36 3.77 1.48 3.62
CA PRO A 36 4.90 2.32 4.01
C PRO A 36 5.28 3.39 2.97
N ALA A 37 5.06 3.07 1.69
CA ALA A 37 5.13 4.00 0.58
C ALA A 37 3.86 3.87 -0.26
N VAL A 38 3.21 5.00 -0.53
CA VAL A 38 1.95 5.07 -1.28
C VAL A 38 2.16 5.75 -2.63
N GLY A 39 1.35 5.41 -3.63
CA GLY A 39 1.45 5.93 -4.98
C GLY A 39 1.77 4.84 -6.00
N ARG A 40 2.49 5.21 -7.07
CA ARG A 40 2.76 4.36 -8.23
C ARG A 40 4.16 3.77 -8.22
N PHE A 41 4.21 2.49 -8.55
CA PHE A 41 5.40 1.68 -8.73
C PHE A 41 5.40 1.07 -10.11
N ALA A 42 6.57 0.92 -10.72
CA ALA A 42 6.68 0.30 -12.03
C ALA A 42 8.09 -0.23 -12.25
N GLY A 43 8.19 -1.22 -13.11
CA GLY A 43 9.46 -1.86 -13.43
C GLY A 43 9.25 -3.07 -14.30
N LYS A 44 10.20 -4.00 -14.23
CA LYS A 44 10.16 -5.24 -15.00
C LYS A 44 10.48 -6.42 -14.11
N LEU A 45 9.65 -7.45 -14.15
CA LEU A 45 9.87 -8.69 -13.43
C LEU A 45 11.14 -9.38 -13.91
N SER A 46 11.78 -10.13 -13.02
CA SER A 46 12.87 -11.01 -13.43
C SER A 46 12.33 -12.10 -14.39
N PRO A 47 13.17 -12.65 -15.29
CA PRO A 47 12.72 -13.71 -16.19
C PRO A 47 12.13 -14.93 -15.47
N ALA A 48 12.69 -15.29 -14.30
CA ALA A 48 12.20 -16.40 -13.48
C ALA A 48 10.80 -16.10 -12.91
N GLU A 49 10.61 -14.91 -12.35
CA GLU A 49 9.34 -14.45 -11.78
C GLU A 49 8.25 -14.39 -12.85
N LEU A 50 8.59 -13.81 -14.01
CA LEU A 50 7.69 -13.73 -15.17
C LEU A 50 7.27 -15.12 -15.64
N SER A 51 8.21 -16.06 -15.74
CA SER A 51 7.91 -17.43 -16.17
C SER A 51 7.00 -18.15 -15.17
N GLN A 52 7.25 -17.99 -13.88
CA GLN A 52 6.43 -18.61 -12.84
C GLN A 52 5.01 -18.04 -12.84
N LEU A 53 4.88 -16.70 -12.90
CA LEU A 53 3.58 -16.03 -12.93
C LEU A 53 2.75 -16.44 -14.15
N LYS A 54 3.37 -16.56 -15.34
CA LYS A 54 2.68 -17.05 -16.55
C LYS A 54 2.14 -18.47 -16.38
N LYS A 55 2.91 -19.36 -15.77
CA LYS A 55 2.50 -20.75 -15.54
C LYS A 55 1.29 -20.81 -14.61
N GLU A 56 1.33 -20.09 -13.49
CA GLU A 56 0.22 -20.05 -12.53
C GLU A 56 -1.03 -19.40 -13.12
N ALA A 57 -0.87 -18.31 -13.87
CA ALA A 57 -1.98 -17.68 -14.60
C ALA A 57 -2.62 -18.65 -15.60
N GLN A 58 -1.82 -19.42 -16.35
CA GLN A 58 -2.35 -20.45 -17.26
C GLN A 58 -3.13 -21.54 -16.52
N MET A 59 -2.64 -22.00 -15.36
CA MET A 59 -3.35 -22.98 -14.53
C MET A 59 -4.66 -22.41 -13.97
N ALA A 60 -4.68 -21.14 -13.55
CA ALA A 60 -5.88 -20.46 -13.09
C ALA A 60 -6.90 -20.30 -14.22
N VAL A 61 -6.47 -19.93 -15.44
CA VAL A 61 -7.34 -19.89 -16.63
C VAL A 61 -7.94 -21.25 -16.93
N ALA A 62 -7.15 -22.33 -16.84
CA ALA A 62 -7.65 -23.69 -17.03
C ALA A 62 -8.65 -24.13 -15.95
N ALA A 63 -8.57 -23.56 -14.74
CA ALA A 63 -9.51 -23.81 -13.65
C ALA A 63 -10.85 -23.05 -13.81
N GLY A 64 -10.92 -22.06 -14.70
CA GLY A 64 -12.10 -21.25 -14.96
C GLY A 64 -12.37 -20.19 -13.88
N ASP A 65 -13.53 -19.54 -13.99
CA ASP A 65 -13.89 -18.42 -13.11
C ASP A 65 -14.14 -18.85 -11.66
N VAL A 66 -13.81 -17.96 -10.71
CA VAL A 66 -14.14 -18.12 -9.29
C VAL A 66 -14.81 -16.87 -8.76
N SER A 67 -15.93 -17.03 -8.06
CA SER A 67 -16.61 -15.92 -7.39
C SER A 67 -16.93 -16.29 -5.96
N ARG A 68 -16.25 -15.64 -5.02
CA ARG A 68 -16.56 -15.63 -3.58
C ARG A 68 -16.88 -14.18 -3.19
N PRO A 69 -18.17 -13.83 -3.06
CA PRO A 69 -18.55 -12.45 -2.74
C PRO A 69 -17.87 -11.99 -1.45
N PRO A 70 -17.32 -10.77 -1.41
CA PRO A 70 -16.75 -10.23 -0.18
C PRO A 70 -17.84 -10.12 0.89
N THR A 71 -17.44 -10.24 2.15
CA THR A 71 -18.32 -9.85 3.26
C THR A 71 -18.62 -8.35 3.17
N MET A 72 -19.78 -7.93 3.67
CA MET A 72 -20.25 -6.54 3.58
C MET A 72 -19.23 -5.52 4.15
N ASP A 73 -18.36 -5.95 5.06
CA ASP A 73 -17.35 -5.12 5.72
C ASP A 73 -15.92 -5.28 5.15
N GLY A 74 -15.70 -6.17 4.17
CA GLY A 74 -14.38 -6.52 3.64
C GLY A 74 -13.99 -5.76 2.37
N SER A 75 -12.69 -5.73 2.06
CA SER A 75 -12.20 -5.30 0.75
C SER A 75 -12.43 -6.42 -0.27
N ALA A 76 -12.74 -6.06 -1.51
CA ALA A 76 -12.89 -7.00 -2.61
C ALA A 76 -11.58 -7.09 -3.40
N GLU A 77 -11.05 -8.29 -3.58
CA GLU A 77 -9.97 -8.59 -4.51
C GLU A 77 -10.54 -9.16 -5.80
N ARG A 78 -10.07 -8.66 -6.93
CA ARG A 78 -10.43 -9.12 -8.27
C ARG A 78 -9.16 -9.40 -9.06
N PHE A 79 -9.14 -10.54 -9.73
CA PHE A 79 -8.17 -10.88 -10.76
C PHE A 79 -8.88 -10.96 -12.10
N GLN A 80 -8.28 -10.36 -13.11
CA GLN A 80 -8.66 -10.45 -14.51
C GLN A 80 -7.48 -11.00 -15.29
N LEU A 81 -7.64 -12.22 -15.80
CA LEU A 81 -6.70 -12.89 -16.69
C LEU A 81 -7.29 -12.92 -18.10
N ASP A 82 -6.49 -13.37 -19.08
CA ASP A 82 -7.00 -13.67 -20.41
C ASP A 82 -7.85 -14.96 -20.37
N GLY A 83 -9.17 -14.80 -20.41
CA GLY A 83 -10.13 -15.90 -20.43
C GLY A 83 -10.62 -16.40 -19.06
N ALA A 84 -10.20 -15.80 -17.95
CA ALA A 84 -10.76 -16.12 -16.62
C ALA A 84 -10.72 -14.95 -15.63
N ILE A 85 -11.66 -14.97 -14.69
CA ILE A 85 -11.83 -13.95 -13.65
C ILE A 85 -11.94 -14.63 -12.29
N ALA A 86 -11.29 -14.05 -11.28
CA ALA A 86 -11.58 -14.36 -9.89
C ALA A 86 -12.05 -13.11 -9.13
N THR A 87 -13.02 -13.27 -8.23
CA THR A 87 -13.40 -12.26 -7.25
C THR A 87 -13.51 -12.91 -5.88
N MET A 88 -12.92 -12.29 -4.86
CA MET A 88 -12.83 -12.82 -3.49
C MET A 88 -12.79 -11.70 -2.45
N GLY A 89 -13.08 -12.01 -1.18
CA GLY A 89 -12.74 -11.13 -0.07
C GLY A 89 -11.24 -11.14 0.22
N ASN A 90 -10.69 -10.04 0.70
CA ASN A 90 -9.26 -9.92 1.04
C ASN A 90 -8.76 -10.92 2.10
N ASN A 91 -9.65 -11.47 2.91
CA ASN A 91 -9.36 -12.48 3.93
C ASN A 91 -9.70 -13.91 3.47
N ASP A 92 -10.17 -14.09 2.24
CA ASP A 92 -10.49 -15.41 1.73
C ASP A 92 -9.20 -16.16 1.36
N GLU A 93 -9.15 -17.44 1.73
CA GLU A 93 -8.20 -18.39 1.20
C GLU A 93 -8.88 -19.22 0.12
N ILE A 94 -8.32 -19.18 -1.09
CA ILE A 94 -8.74 -20.03 -2.22
C ILE A 94 -7.73 -21.16 -2.36
N GLU A 95 -8.23 -22.35 -2.62
CA GLU A 95 -7.42 -23.54 -2.89
C GLU A 95 -7.15 -23.72 -4.39
N GLY A 96 -6.25 -24.63 -4.74
CA GLY A 96 -5.92 -24.92 -6.14
C GLY A 96 -5.21 -23.76 -6.86
N ALA A 97 -5.37 -23.70 -8.19
CA ALA A 97 -4.61 -22.81 -9.06
C ALA A 97 -4.79 -21.31 -8.72
N TRP A 98 -6.02 -20.89 -8.41
CA TRP A 98 -6.29 -19.52 -7.96
C TRP A 98 -5.64 -19.20 -6.63
N GLY A 99 -5.56 -20.17 -5.72
CA GLY A 99 -4.85 -20.03 -4.46
C GLY A 99 -3.35 -19.80 -4.63
N GLU A 100 -2.72 -20.57 -5.51
CA GLU A 100 -1.30 -20.42 -5.84
C GLU A 100 -1.02 -19.03 -6.43
N LEU A 101 -1.78 -18.64 -7.46
CA LEU A 101 -1.64 -17.33 -8.11
C LEU A 101 -1.88 -16.17 -7.13
N THR A 102 -2.90 -16.26 -6.28
CA THR A 102 -3.21 -15.21 -5.30
C THR A 102 -2.08 -15.02 -4.31
N ARG A 103 -1.52 -16.12 -3.76
CA ARG A 103 -0.38 -16.04 -2.83
C ARG A 103 0.86 -15.46 -3.50
N HIS A 104 1.13 -15.85 -4.75
CA HIS A 104 2.26 -15.31 -5.50
C HIS A 104 2.07 -13.81 -5.78
N VAL A 105 0.90 -13.38 -6.24
CA VAL A 105 0.61 -11.96 -6.49
C VAL A 105 0.69 -11.13 -5.22
N ARG A 106 0.15 -11.61 -4.08
CA ARG A 106 0.31 -10.92 -2.79
C ARG A 106 1.77 -10.78 -2.37
N LYS A 107 2.59 -11.83 -2.58
CA LYS A 107 4.03 -11.75 -2.35
C LYS A 107 4.73 -10.76 -3.29
N LEU A 108 4.33 -10.74 -4.56
CA LEU A 108 4.83 -9.78 -5.55
C LEU A 108 4.55 -8.35 -5.12
N LEU A 109 3.31 -8.02 -4.72
CA LEU A 109 2.95 -6.68 -4.26
C LEU A 109 3.93 -6.14 -3.20
N GLU A 110 4.29 -6.97 -2.21
CA GLU A 110 5.26 -6.61 -1.18
C GLU A 110 6.71 -6.47 -1.68
N GLN A 111 7.08 -7.13 -2.77
CA GLN A 111 8.41 -6.99 -3.37
C GLN A 111 8.48 -5.76 -4.29
N LEU A 112 7.43 -5.48 -5.03
CA LEU A 112 7.40 -4.44 -6.07
C LEU A 112 7.40 -3.02 -5.50
N VAL A 113 7.11 -2.84 -4.20
CA VAL A 113 7.29 -1.54 -3.52
C VAL A 113 8.72 -1.02 -3.55
N SER A 114 9.71 -1.91 -3.79
CA SER A 114 11.12 -1.52 -3.95
C SER A 114 11.43 -0.78 -5.26
N MET A 115 10.46 -0.66 -6.18
CA MET A 115 10.60 0.01 -7.46
C MET A 115 9.61 1.20 -7.58
N PRO A 116 9.75 2.24 -6.73
CA PRO A 116 8.88 3.40 -6.79
C PRO A 116 9.10 4.16 -8.10
N GLN A 117 8.00 4.64 -8.68
CA GLN A 117 8.05 5.49 -9.88
C GLN A 117 7.60 6.91 -9.54
N ALA A 118 6.46 7.04 -8.88
CA ALA A 118 5.88 8.29 -8.39
C ALA A 118 5.17 7.95 -7.07
N ALA A 119 5.91 7.97 -5.97
CA ALA A 119 5.42 7.53 -4.67
C ALA A 119 5.83 8.51 -3.56
N VAL A 120 5.13 8.42 -2.42
CA VAL A 120 5.43 9.16 -1.20
C VAL A 120 5.62 8.17 -0.07
N GLY A 121 6.79 8.20 0.55
CA GLY A 121 7.13 7.40 1.72
C GLY A 121 6.93 8.16 3.03
N LEU A 122 6.81 7.40 4.12
CA LEU A 122 6.88 7.92 5.48
C LEU A 122 8.19 7.49 6.14
N GLU A 123 9.01 8.47 6.51
CA GLU A 123 10.18 8.25 7.35
C GLU A 123 9.86 8.64 8.78
N VAL A 124 10.18 7.77 9.73
CA VAL A 124 10.09 8.03 11.17
C VAL A 124 11.49 7.87 11.74
N GLY A 125 11.96 8.87 12.49
CA GLY A 125 13.28 8.81 13.12
C GLY A 125 13.39 7.66 14.12
N ASP A 126 14.57 7.08 14.26
CA ASP A 126 14.83 5.93 15.14
C ASP A 126 14.46 6.19 16.61
N ASP A 127 14.51 7.45 17.04
CA ASP A 127 14.11 7.88 18.38
C ASP A 127 12.58 7.99 18.57
N GLY A 128 11.83 7.88 17.46
CA GLY A 128 10.39 8.06 17.38
C GLY A 128 9.95 9.49 17.70
N ARG A 129 10.79 10.50 17.44
CA ARG A 129 10.47 11.93 17.75
C ARG A 129 10.37 12.82 16.52
N SER A 130 10.65 12.28 15.35
CA SER A 130 10.49 12.98 14.09
C SER A 130 9.80 12.07 13.09
N ALA A 131 9.01 12.68 12.22
CA ALA A 131 8.49 12.02 11.04
C ALA A 131 8.47 13.01 9.88
N ARG A 132 8.62 12.51 8.66
CA ARG A 132 8.49 13.31 7.45
C ARG A 132 7.92 12.48 6.31
N LEU A 133 7.19 13.14 5.42
CA LEU A 133 6.89 12.59 4.11
C LEU A 133 8.08 12.85 3.19
N VAL A 134 8.40 11.87 2.35
CA VAL A 134 9.49 11.96 1.37
C VAL A 134 9.00 11.50 0.01
N HIS A 135 9.45 12.14 -1.06
CA HIS A 135 9.24 11.63 -2.41
C HIS A 135 10.09 10.38 -2.64
N LEU A 136 9.54 9.44 -3.40
CA LEU A 136 10.21 8.22 -3.84
C LEU A 136 9.94 8.00 -5.33
N GLY A 137 11.00 7.71 -6.09
CA GLY A 137 10.92 7.36 -7.50
C GLY A 137 11.62 8.36 -8.39
N ASN A 138 11.24 8.42 -9.67
CA ASN A 138 11.87 9.26 -10.69
C ASN A 138 10.87 10.06 -11.52
N LYS A 139 9.60 10.07 -11.10
CA LYS A 139 8.52 10.86 -11.67
C LYS A 139 7.88 11.66 -10.55
N PRO A 140 7.44 12.90 -10.83
CA PRO A 140 6.76 13.70 -9.85
C PRO A 140 5.40 13.09 -9.50
N ILE A 141 4.91 13.41 -8.31
CA ILE A 141 3.54 13.13 -7.88
C ILE A 141 2.95 14.39 -7.24
N THR A 142 1.73 14.75 -7.63
CA THR A 142 1.04 15.87 -6.98
C THR A 142 0.54 15.41 -5.62
N VAL A 143 0.88 16.16 -4.58
CA VAL A 143 0.46 15.91 -3.21
C VAL A 143 -0.48 17.03 -2.77
N ASP A 144 -1.61 16.64 -2.19
CA ASP A 144 -2.59 17.52 -1.56
C ASP A 144 -2.66 17.19 -0.07
N LEU A 145 -2.07 18.08 0.71
CA LEU A 145 -1.94 18.00 2.15
C LEU A 145 -3.03 18.80 2.88
N SER A 146 -4.07 19.30 2.18
CA SER A 146 -5.14 20.11 2.77
C SER A 146 -5.88 19.38 3.90
N ASP A 147 -6.01 18.05 3.80
CA ASP A 147 -6.65 17.18 4.78
C ASP A 147 -5.61 16.30 5.54
N LEU A 148 -4.35 16.75 5.58
CA LEU A 148 -3.26 15.99 6.21
C LEU A 148 -3.58 15.72 7.69
N SER A 149 -3.53 14.45 8.07
CA SER A 149 -3.64 14.00 9.46
C SER A 149 -2.47 13.10 9.82
N VAL A 150 -1.90 13.34 11.01
CA VAL A 150 -0.83 12.53 11.56
C VAL A 150 -1.36 11.88 12.83
N ARG A 151 -1.20 10.55 12.93
CA ARG A 151 -1.56 9.77 14.12
C ARG A 151 -0.38 8.91 14.54
N ALA A 152 -0.09 8.91 15.83
CA ALA A 152 0.90 8.05 16.45
C ALA A 152 0.24 7.17 17.52
N VAL A 153 0.44 5.87 17.45
CA VAL A 153 -0.10 4.91 18.42
C VAL A 153 1.07 4.16 19.04
N LEU A 154 1.17 4.22 20.37
CA LEU A 154 2.20 3.49 21.11
C LEU A 154 1.62 2.17 21.58
N TRP A 155 2.18 1.08 21.09
CA TRP A 155 1.83 -0.29 21.48
C TRP A 155 2.83 -0.82 22.51
N GLY A 156 2.33 -1.53 23.51
CA GLY A 156 3.09 -2.42 24.36
C GLY A 156 2.99 -3.87 23.87
N ARG A 157 3.43 -4.82 24.70
CA ARG A 157 3.34 -6.26 24.39
C ARG A 157 1.91 -6.70 24.10
N GLY A 158 1.77 -7.69 23.22
CA GLY A 158 0.48 -8.29 22.87
C GLY A 158 -0.54 -7.28 22.35
N PHE A 159 -0.09 -6.25 21.62
CA PHE A 159 -0.94 -5.15 21.11
C PHE A 159 -1.70 -4.40 22.22
N GLN A 160 -1.13 -4.27 23.42
CA GLN A 160 -1.70 -3.37 24.43
C GLN A 160 -1.53 -1.92 23.98
N LYS A 161 -2.62 -1.18 23.74
CA LYS A 161 -2.54 0.26 23.42
C LYS A 161 -2.12 1.05 24.66
N VAL A 162 -0.92 1.64 24.62
CA VAL A 162 -0.32 2.43 25.71
C VAL A 162 -0.54 3.93 25.51
N GLY A 163 -0.68 4.37 24.26
CA GLY A 163 -0.95 5.76 23.94
C GLY A 163 -1.51 5.91 22.53
N ASP A 164 -2.26 6.98 22.32
CA ASP A 164 -2.91 7.31 21.05
C ASP A 164 -2.90 8.84 20.95
N TRP A 165 -2.25 9.36 19.93
CA TRP A 165 -2.10 10.78 19.68
C TRP A 165 -2.40 11.06 18.23
N SER A 166 -3.04 12.19 17.97
CA SER A 166 -3.22 12.69 16.61
C SER A 166 -3.27 14.21 16.62
N THR A 167 -2.84 14.81 15.52
CA THR A 167 -3.00 16.23 15.26
C THR A 167 -3.51 16.45 13.84
N PRO A 168 -4.48 17.34 13.62
CA PRO A 168 -4.71 17.89 12.30
C PRO A 168 -3.50 18.74 11.91
N VAL A 169 -3.24 18.85 10.61
CA VAL A 169 -2.16 19.69 10.08
C VAL A 169 -2.77 20.62 9.04
N ASN A 170 -2.43 21.91 9.12
CA ASN A 170 -2.73 22.88 8.06
C ASN A 170 -1.40 23.26 7.37
N PRO A 171 -0.89 22.42 6.45
CA PRO A 171 0.37 22.68 5.79
C PRO A 171 0.26 23.86 4.81
N ASN A 172 1.36 24.59 4.66
CA ASN A 172 1.50 25.67 3.69
C ASN A 172 2.83 25.50 2.93
N PRO A 173 2.83 25.33 1.60
CA PRO A 173 1.65 25.23 0.74
C PRO A 173 0.88 23.92 0.98
N ALA A 174 -0.45 23.97 0.83
CA ALA A 174 -1.31 22.80 0.99
C ALA A 174 -1.20 21.82 -0.18
N GLN A 175 -0.77 22.29 -1.35
CA GLN A 175 -0.50 21.46 -2.52
C GLN A 175 0.93 21.65 -2.97
N ALA A 176 1.56 20.56 -3.41
CA ALA A 176 2.91 20.57 -3.93
C ALA A 176 3.07 19.51 -5.01
N GLU A 177 3.96 19.77 -5.96
CA GLU A 177 4.51 18.72 -6.82
C GLU A 177 5.73 18.14 -6.11
N ALA A 178 5.65 16.87 -5.72
CA ALA A 178 6.73 16.18 -5.05
C ALA A 178 7.67 15.56 -6.09
N ASP A 179 8.94 15.99 -6.07
CA ASP A 179 10.04 15.52 -6.90
C ASP A 179 11.22 15.04 -6.04
N ASP A 180 12.35 14.69 -6.66
CA ASP A 180 13.53 14.10 -6.02
C ASP A 180 14.06 14.86 -4.79
N SER A 181 13.76 16.15 -4.64
CA SER A 181 14.18 16.99 -3.50
C SER A 181 13.10 17.17 -2.43
N TRP A 182 11.88 16.78 -2.74
CA TRP A 182 10.71 17.05 -1.93
C TRP A 182 10.70 16.18 -0.67
N ASN A 183 10.57 16.87 0.46
CA ASN A 183 10.26 16.27 1.74
C ASN A 183 9.53 17.28 2.62
N VAL A 184 8.62 16.80 3.46
CA VAL A 184 7.82 17.64 4.35
C VAL A 184 7.93 17.11 5.78
N PRO A 185 8.55 17.85 6.71
CA PRO A 185 8.52 17.48 8.12
C PRO A 185 7.10 17.52 8.65
N LEU A 186 6.73 16.52 9.45
CA LEU A 186 5.41 16.40 10.04
C LEU A 186 5.44 16.92 11.49
N PRO A 187 4.34 17.53 11.97
CA PRO A 187 4.21 17.81 13.40
C PRO A 187 4.20 16.49 14.16
N PHE A 188 5.13 16.34 15.10
CA PHE A 188 5.39 15.05 15.75
C PHE A 188 5.63 15.15 17.26
N ASP A 189 5.16 16.24 17.88
CA ASP A 189 5.25 16.44 19.33
C ASP A 189 4.16 15.68 20.10
N HIS A 190 4.22 14.35 20.03
CA HIS A 190 3.17 13.49 20.56
C HIS A 190 3.27 13.21 22.08
N GLY A 191 4.39 13.55 22.72
CA GLY A 191 4.63 13.29 24.16
C GLY A 191 4.67 11.82 24.62
N LEU A 192 4.35 10.86 23.73
CA LEU A 192 4.40 9.42 23.99
C LEU A 192 5.81 8.94 24.39
N LYS A 193 5.90 8.23 25.52
CA LYS A 193 7.16 7.72 26.07
C LYS A 193 7.51 6.35 25.50
N THR A 194 8.32 6.34 24.44
CA THR A 194 8.96 5.13 23.88
C THR A 194 9.86 4.44 24.90
N GLY A 195 10.24 3.19 24.65
CA GLY A 195 11.08 2.41 25.56
C GLY A 195 11.06 0.91 25.28
N LYS A 196 11.70 0.13 26.15
CA LYS A 196 11.80 -1.33 25.99
C LYS A 196 10.41 -1.97 25.92
N ASN A 197 10.21 -2.86 24.96
CA ASN A 197 8.93 -3.53 24.65
C ASN A 197 7.79 -2.59 24.25
N LYS A 198 8.09 -1.37 23.80
CA LYS A 198 7.10 -0.48 23.20
C LYS A 198 7.47 -0.20 21.76
N VAL A 199 6.45 -0.12 20.91
CA VAL A 199 6.59 0.13 19.49
C VAL A 199 5.66 1.25 19.07
N LEU A 200 6.21 2.20 18.32
CA LEU A 200 5.45 3.33 17.81
C LEU A 200 4.96 3.00 16.41
N HIS A 201 3.64 2.98 16.23
CA HIS A 201 3.04 2.99 14.91
C HIS A 201 2.70 4.41 14.51
N VAL A 202 2.96 4.77 13.26
CA VAL A 202 2.67 6.11 12.73
C VAL A 202 1.85 5.96 11.46
N TYR A 203 0.81 6.77 11.36
CA TYR A 203 -0.12 6.79 10.23
C TYR A 203 -0.26 8.23 9.76
N VAL A 204 -0.07 8.44 8.45
CA VAL A 204 -0.16 9.76 7.85
C VAL A 204 -1.11 9.69 6.67
N THR A 205 -2.30 10.28 6.82
CA THR A 205 -3.32 10.31 5.77
C THR A 205 -3.29 11.66 5.08
N PHE A 206 -3.30 11.65 3.75
CA PHE A 206 -3.29 12.83 2.88
C PHE A 206 -3.83 12.42 1.50
N ALA A 207 -3.89 13.34 0.55
CA ALA A 207 -4.28 13.03 -0.82
C ALA A 207 -3.11 13.15 -1.79
N VAL A 208 -3.14 12.33 -2.84
CA VAL A 208 -2.28 12.47 -4.00
C VAL A 208 -3.14 12.62 -5.25
N SER A 209 -2.62 13.27 -6.28
CA SER A 209 -3.26 13.32 -7.58
C SER A 209 -2.33 12.83 -8.68
N GLU A 210 -2.87 11.97 -9.53
CA GLU A 210 -2.21 11.50 -10.74
C GLU A 210 -3.18 11.64 -11.92
N ASN A 211 -2.74 12.27 -13.00
CA ASN A 211 -3.55 12.54 -14.20
C ASN A 211 -4.91 13.21 -13.89
N GLY A 212 -4.96 14.07 -12.86
CA GLY A 212 -6.16 14.78 -12.44
C GLY A 212 -7.15 13.96 -11.61
N GLN A 213 -6.84 12.70 -11.30
CA GLN A 213 -7.61 11.90 -10.35
C GLN A 213 -7.01 12.04 -8.96
N ARG A 214 -7.82 12.50 -7.99
CA ARG A 214 -7.43 12.57 -6.58
C ARG A 214 -7.70 11.23 -5.90
N ALA A 215 -6.75 10.76 -5.10
CA ALA A 215 -6.89 9.59 -4.26
C ALA A 215 -6.42 9.92 -2.85
N ASP A 216 -7.26 9.62 -1.85
CA ASP A 216 -6.84 9.65 -0.46
C ASP A 216 -5.95 8.43 -0.19
N VAL A 217 -4.84 8.65 0.50
CA VAL A 217 -3.80 7.65 0.76
C VAL A 217 -3.31 7.75 2.20
N ARG A 218 -2.75 6.66 2.72
CA ARG A 218 -2.19 6.58 4.08
C ARG A 218 -0.83 5.91 4.05
N ALA A 219 0.21 6.70 4.31
CA ALA A 219 1.55 6.18 4.52
C ALA A 219 1.67 5.66 5.97
N GLU A 220 2.25 4.48 6.16
CA GLU A 220 2.27 3.79 7.45
C GLU A 220 3.67 3.32 7.88
N HIS A 221 4.02 3.59 9.14
CA HIS A 221 5.18 3.00 9.80
C HIS A 221 4.67 2.06 10.89
N THR A 222 4.66 0.75 10.63
CA THR A 222 4.09 -0.27 11.53
C THR A 222 5.09 -1.40 11.80
N PRO A 223 6.22 -1.11 12.47
CA PRO A 223 7.16 -2.15 12.86
C PRO A 223 6.48 -3.22 13.73
N PRO A 224 6.92 -4.49 13.69
CA PRO A 224 6.28 -5.57 14.44
C PRO A 224 6.21 -5.30 15.95
N VAL A 225 5.03 -5.51 16.53
CA VAL A 225 4.83 -5.42 17.99
C VAL A 225 5.38 -6.70 18.64
N PRO A 226 6.27 -6.60 19.65
CA PRO A 226 6.73 -7.76 20.40
C PRO A 226 5.58 -8.52 21.04
N ALA A 227 5.68 -9.85 21.00
CA ALA A 227 4.80 -10.74 21.75
C ALA A 227 4.80 -10.42 23.26
#